data_AF-A0A1M4M9V5-F1
#
_entry.id   AF-A0A1M4M9V5-F1
#
_cell.length_a   1.000
_cell.length_b   1.000
_cell.length_c   1.000
_cell.angle_alpha   90.00
_cell.angle_beta   90.00
_cell.angle_gamma   90.00
#
_symmetry.space_group_name_H-M   'P 1'
#
loop_
_entity.id
_entity.type
_entity.pdbx_description
1 polymer ?
#
loop_
_entity_poly.entity_id
_entity_poly.type
_entity_poly.pdbx_seq_one_letter_code
_entity_poly.pdbx_strand_id
1 'polypeptide(L)'
;MGTVIEDKNSIPPNSSLKNKRYSLISINSQDIGIIDYIMSYPDEDAVYIGLLLIHGDFHRQGYGKAFIEEFIVNMQKKRIL
;
A
#
# COMPACT_ATOMS: atom_id res chain seq x y z
N MET A 1 17.73 15.44 3.86
CA MET A 1 17.60 13.97 3.87
C MET A 1 16.71 13.65 5.05
N GLY A 2 15.53 13.11 4.80
CA GLY A 2 14.56 12.83 5.87
C GLY A 2 14.94 11.59 6.66
N THR A 3 14.44 11.48 7.89
CA THR A 3 14.49 10.22 8.65
C THR A 3 13.44 9.23 8.14
N VAL A 4 13.60 7.94 8.45
CA VAL A 4 12.58 6.92 8.15
C VAL A 4 11.22 7.26 8.79
N ILE A 5 11.23 7.92 9.96
CA ILE A 5 10.02 8.35 10.65
C ILE A 5 9.36 9.53 9.92
N GLU A 6 10.15 10.48 9.42
CA GLU A 6 9.64 11.59 8.62
C GLU A 6 9.02 11.09 7.30
N ASP A 7 9.70 10.19 6.60
CA ASP A 7 9.18 9.59 5.36
C ASP A 7 7.89 8.79 5.63
N LYS A 8 7.85 8.01 6.72
CA LYS A 8 6.64 7.31 7.16
C LYS A 8 5.48 8.29 7.43
N ASN A 9 5.75 9.43 8.04
CA ASN A 9 4.71 10.40 8.35
C ASN A 9 4.42 11.36 7.19
N SER A 10 5.16 11.27 6.09
CA SER A 10 4.92 12.05 4.89
C SER A 10 3.61 11.62 4.22
N ILE A 11 2.80 12.61 3.88
CA ILE A 11 1.51 12.45 3.20
C ILE A 11 1.38 13.56 2.15
N PRO A 12 0.69 13.33 1.03
CA PRO A 12 0.45 14.35 0.04
C PRO A 12 -0.39 15.51 0.62
N PRO A 13 -0.29 16.73 0.06
CA PRO A 13 -1.05 17.88 0.52
C PRO A 13 -2.56 17.58 0.59
N ASN A 14 -3.24 18.17 1.57
CA ASN A 14 -4.68 18.00 1.80
C ASN A 14 -5.15 16.57 2.12
N SER A 15 -4.24 15.66 2.46
CA SER A 15 -4.60 14.33 2.98
C SER A 15 -4.48 14.25 4.51
N SER A 16 -4.82 13.10 5.09
CA SER A 16 -4.79 12.88 6.53
C SER A 16 -4.02 11.60 6.88
N LEU A 17 -3.16 11.66 7.90
CA LEU A 17 -2.50 10.48 8.47
C LEU A 17 -3.50 9.42 8.94
N LYS A 18 -4.72 9.82 9.32
CA LYS A 18 -5.79 8.88 9.70
C LYS A 18 -6.21 7.96 8.57
N ASN A 19 -5.96 8.35 7.32
CA ASN A 19 -6.28 7.57 6.12
C ASN A 19 -5.08 6.79 5.59
N LYS A 20 -3.88 7.04 6.13
CA LYS A 20 -2.67 6.28 5.77
C LYS A 20 -2.71 4.88 6.37
N ARG A 21 -2.30 3.89 5.60
CA ARG A 21 -2.24 2.48 5.99
C ARG A 21 -0.93 1.88 5.52
N TYR A 22 -0.50 0.86 6.26
CA TYR A 22 0.67 0.05 5.95
C TYR A 22 0.29 -1.40 6.09
N SER A 23 0.81 -2.25 5.21
CA SER A 23 0.63 -3.70 5.32
C SER A 23 1.86 -4.43 4.81
N LEU A 24 2.20 -5.51 5.49
CA LEU A 24 3.19 -6.46 5.00
C LEU A 24 2.54 -7.32 3.92
N ILE A 25 3.35 -7.69 2.92
CA ILE A 25 2.98 -8.62 1.86
C ILE A 25 3.67 -9.93 2.20
N SER A 26 2.90 -10.97 2.52
CA SER A 26 3.45 -12.23 3.02
C SER A 26 3.01 -13.40 2.17
N ILE A 27 3.90 -14.38 2.00
CA ILE A 27 3.63 -15.66 1.34
C ILE A 27 4.12 -16.76 2.25
N ASN A 28 3.26 -17.73 2.57
CA ASN A 28 3.60 -18.86 3.46
C ASN A 28 4.26 -18.39 4.77
N SER A 29 3.70 -17.33 5.38
CA SER A 29 4.22 -16.69 6.60
C SER A 29 5.59 -15.99 6.48
N GLN A 30 6.14 -15.87 5.27
CA GLN A 30 7.33 -15.07 4.99
C GLN A 30 6.92 -13.70 4.46
N ASP A 31 7.39 -12.63 5.10
CA ASP A 31 7.23 -11.27 4.57
C ASP A 31 8.16 -11.06 3.38
N ILE A 32 7.58 -10.71 2.25
CA ILE A 32 8.28 -10.52 0.97
C ILE A 32 8.12 -9.10 0.44
N GLY A 33 7.46 -8.20 1.18
CA GLY A 33 7.22 -6.85 0.71
C GLY A 33 6.41 -6.01 1.68
N ILE A 34 6.20 -4.76 1.28
CA ILE A 34 5.41 -3.77 2.00
C ILE A 34 4.60 -2.95 1.01
N ILE A 35 3.40 -2.56 1.41
CA ILE A 35 2.64 -1.50 0.78
C ILE A 35 2.37 -0.37 1.78
N ASP A 36 2.48 0.87 1.33
CA ASP A 36 1.84 2.02 1.96
C ASP A 36 0.84 2.67 1.02
N TYR A 37 -0.28 3.11 1.58
CA TYR A 37 -1.34 3.73 0.81
C TYR A 37 -2.20 4.66 1.65
N ILE A 38 -2.94 5.54 0.98
CA ILE A 38 -3.84 6.52 1.57
C ILE A 38 -5.21 6.32 0.95
N MET A 39 -6.21 6.07 1.81
CA MET A 39 -7.60 5.99 1.39
C MET A 39 -8.18 7.37 1.09
N SER A 40 -9.11 7.43 0.14
CA SER A 40 -9.87 8.62 -0.20
C SER A 40 -8.98 9.80 -0.62
N TYR A 41 -8.01 9.52 -1.48
CA TYR A 41 -7.12 10.53 -2.07
C TYR A 41 -6.79 10.19 -3.54
N PRO A 42 -6.84 11.16 -4.47
CA PRO A 42 -7.21 12.57 -4.24
C PRO A 42 -8.71 12.78 -3.98
N ASP A 43 -9.56 11.81 -4.34
CA ASP A 43 -11.01 11.85 -4.17
C ASP A 43 -11.49 10.70 -3.27
N GLU A 44 -12.73 10.78 -2.77
CA GLU A 44 -13.31 9.80 -1.82
C GLU A 44 -13.21 8.35 -2.30
N ASP A 45 -13.28 8.19 -3.62
CA ASP A 45 -13.35 6.93 -4.33
C ASP A 45 -11.98 6.41 -4.83
N ALA A 46 -10.90 7.07 -4.44
CA ALA A 46 -9.54 6.74 -4.85
C ALA A 46 -8.69 6.20 -3.70
N VAL A 47 -7.71 5.36 -4.05
CA VAL A 47 -6.64 4.94 -3.15
C VAL A 47 -5.32 5.34 -3.77
N TYR A 48 -4.53 6.12 -3.04
CA TYR A 48 -3.20 6.52 -3.45
C TYR A 48 -2.16 5.55 -2.88
N ILE A 49 -1.37 4.92 -3.74
CA ILE A 49 -0.26 4.06 -3.32
C ILE A 49 1.02 4.90 -3.30
N GLY A 50 1.60 5.09 -2.12
CA GLY A 50 2.87 5.82 -1.97
C GLY A 50 4.08 4.92 -2.19
N LEU A 51 3.99 3.66 -1.76
CA LEU A 51 5.03 2.67 -1.83
C LEU A 51 4.42 1.29 -2.08
N LEU A 52 4.90 0.61 -3.10
CA LEU A 52 4.79 -0.83 -3.24
C LEU A 52 6.19 -1.39 -3.46
N LEU A 53 6.70 -2.12 -2.48
CA LEU A 53 8.04 -2.71 -2.52
C LEU A 53 7.95 -4.21 -2.32
N ILE A 54 8.54 -4.96 -3.25
CA ILE A 54 8.76 -6.39 -3.14
C ILE A 54 10.25 -6.61 -2.87
N HIS A 55 10.60 -7.58 -2.04
CA HIS A 55 11.97 -7.98 -1.78
C HIS A 55 12.64 -8.48 -3.08
N GLY A 56 13.92 -8.15 -3.28
CA GLY A 56 14.63 -8.37 -4.55
C GLY A 56 14.61 -9.83 -5.01
N ASP A 57 14.78 -10.77 -4.09
CA ASP A 57 14.74 -12.22 -4.37
C ASP A 57 13.38 -12.71 -4.90
N PHE A 58 12.33 -11.91 -4.77
CA PHE A 58 10.96 -12.19 -5.20
C PHE A 58 10.55 -11.37 -6.44
N HIS A 59 11.47 -10.61 -7.03
CA HIS A 59 11.20 -9.86 -8.26
C HIS A 59 10.99 -10.79 -9.45
N ARG A 60 10.27 -10.28 -10.47
CA ARG A 60 10.01 -10.96 -11.76
C ARG A 60 9.29 -12.31 -11.66
N GLN A 61 8.69 -12.61 -10.51
CA GLN A 61 7.93 -13.84 -10.26
C GLN A 61 6.40 -13.62 -10.22
N GLY A 62 5.95 -12.39 -10.46
CA GLY A 62 4.52 -12.06 -10.53
C GLY A 62 3.88 -11.64 -9.20
N TYR A 63 4.59 -11.71 -8.07
CA TYR A 63 4.02 -11.41 -6.75
C TYR A 63 3.48 -9.99 -6.60
N GLY A 64 4.16 -8.98 -7.15
CA GLY A 64 3.63 -7.60 -7.13
C GLY A 64 2.31 -7.45 -7.89
N LYS A 65 2.18 -8.13 -9.04
CA LYS A 65 0.94 -8.14 -9.82
C LYS A 65 -0.18 -8.85 -9.06
N ALA A 66 0.09 -10.07 -8.58
CA ALA A 66 -0.88 -10.87 -7.83
C ALA A 66 -1.40 -10.10 -6.59
N PHE A 67 -0.50 -9.45 -5.85
CA PHE A 67 -0.87 -8.63 -4.71
C PHE A 67 -1.78 -7.47 -5.10
N ILE A 68 -1.46 -6.71 -6.16
CA ILE A 68 -2.30 -5.58 -6.59
C ILE A 68 -3.67 -6.04 -7.06
N GLU A 69 -3.76 -7.16 -7.79
CA GLU A 69 -5.05 -7.72 -8.21
C GLU A 69 -5.92 -8.08 -7.01
N GLU A 70 -5.36 -8.75 -6.00
CA GLU A 70 -6.08 -9.07 -4.77
C GLU A 70 -6.45 -7.81 -3.97
N PHE A 71 -5.51 -6.86 -3.86
CA PHE A 71 -5.72 -5.59 -3.17
C PHE A 71 -6.91 -4.81 -3.75
N ILE A 72 -7.02 -4.74 -5.08
CA ILE A 72 -8.14 -4.08 -5.78
C ILE A 72 -9.46 -4.77 -5.42
N VAL A 73 -9.52 -6.10 -5.49
CA VAL A 73 -10.72 -6.88 -5.15
C VAL A 73 -11.12 -6.63 -3.68
N ASN A 74 -10.17 -6.61 -2.77
CA ASN A 74 -10.42 -6.36 -1.35
C ASN A 74 -10.91 -4.94 -1.08
N MET A 75 -10.40 -3.93 -1.80
CA MET A 75 -10.88 -2.56 -1.67
C MET A 75 -12.30 -2.38 -2.21
N GLN A 76 -12.64 -3.06 -3.31
CA GLN A 76 -14.01 -3.05 -3.85
C GLN A 76 -15.00 -3.69 -2.87
N LYS A 77 -14.65 -4.84 -2.26
CA LYS A 77 -15.49 -5.50 -1.25
C LYS A 77 -15.76 -4.61 -0.03
N LYS A 78 -14.73 -3.89 0.44
CA LYS A 78 -14.86 -2.98 1.59
C LYS A 78 -15.71 -1.73 1.33
N ARG A 79 -15.95 -1.39 0.06
CA ARG A 79 -16.83 -0.26 -0.33
C ARG A 79 -18.31 -0.65 -0.42
N ILE A 80 -18.64 -1.93 -0.30
CA ILE A 80 -20.04 -2.40 -0.22
C ILE A 80 -20.46 -2.39 1.26
N LEU A 81 -20.67 -1.20 1.82
CA LEU A 81 -21.48 -0.90 3.02
C LEU A 81 -21.95 0.56 2.93
#